data_AF-A0A1Q7G7Q5-F1
#
_entry.id   AF-A0A1Q7G7Q5-F1
#
_cell.length_a   1.000
_cell.length_b   1.000
_cell.length_c   1.000
_cell.angle_alpha   90.00
_cell.angle_beta   90.00
_cell.angle_gamma   90.00
#
_symmetry.space_group_name_H-M   'P 1'
#
loop_
_entity.id
_entity.type
_entity.pdbx_description
1 polymer ?
#
loop_
_entity_poly.entity_id
_entity_poly.type
_entity_poly.pdbx_seq_one_letter_code
_entity_poly.pdbx_strand_id
1 'polypeptide(L)'
;MPSSVIRKDITRKDLESALPDVRTPVRIPGLRARAEVWRDAQGIPHVRAASLPDAFLAQGFVHAQDRLWQMDYDRRRAYGRWAEYAGPPALAQDLQMRRFCLQQSARADYVALNAETRAMLDAYAAGVNAFIETTRALPIEYRLVGGAPEAWQPWDSAAVFKVRHVLMGVWQTKAWRARLLRHLGAARTAQLCPGTPPNPMLIVPPGVEYRGPAVDGLRELTDAEAALAQVADWEGGSNNWAVAGSRTASGKPLVAGDPHRALDVPNVYYQNHLACPEFDVIGLSFPGVPGFPHFGHNRHVAWCVTHTHADYQDLYIERFDSGDPRRYEFRGEWRGAETTRETIRVRGAAPVEIEVTVTHHGPVVLGEPASGHAFAFRYTATAEPNRTFEALLPMLRAASADELVASMRLWVDPVNNFVFADVHGTIGYKTRGRIPVRAMANAWVPVPGWDGAHEWQGAIPFEEMPAVRNPEAGWVATANSRVTAPPYPHYIGLDFAPDFRTRRLVERLGGIHNATVGEMAMIHADRVSLPAREFVGILKAIAPVDPASRPALEALLAWDGVMDRESAAP
;
A
#
# COMPACT_ATOMS: atom_id res chain seq x y z
N MET A 1 2.06 17.17 37.42
CA MET A 1 3.21 18.08 37.24
C MET A 1 3.38 18.36 35.76
N PRO A 2 3.51 19.62 35.31
CA PRO A 2 3.72 19.91 33.90
C PRO A 2 5.11 19.43 33.49
N SER A 3 5.16 18.64 32.41
CA SER A 3 6.39 18.13 31.82
C SER A 3 7.29 19.30 31.39
N SER A 4 8.41 19.49 32.08
CA SER A 4 9.53 20.29 31.60
C SER A 4 10.20 19.53 30.45
N VAL A 5 9.54 19.49 29.29
CA VAL A 5 10.25 19.25 28.03
C VAL A 5 11.15 20.46 27.87
N ILE A 6 12.44 20.28 28.16
CA ILE A 6 13.49 21.22 27.78
C ILE A 6 13.28 21.47 26.27
N ARG A 7 12.73 22.63 25.91
CA ARG A 7 12.85 23.15 24.55
C ARG A 7 14.33 23.36 24.35
N LYS A 8 15.01 22.36 23.79
CA LYS A 8 16.33 22.58 23.20
C LYS A 8 16.06 23.50 22.02
N ASP A 9 16.34 24.78 22.18
CA ASP A 9 16.19 25.75 21.09
C ASP A 9 17.07 25.28 19.94
N ILE A 10 16.44 24.72 18.89
CA ILE A 10 17.11 24.35 17.66
C ILE A 10 17.34 25.64 16.87
N THR A 11 18.61 25.92 16.61
CA THR A 11 19.00 27.05 15.77
C THR A 11 19.04 26.65 14.29
N ARG A 12 18.99 27.64 13.38
CA ARG A 12 19.23 27.38 11.95
C ARG A 12 20.58 26.69 11.72
N LYS A 13 21.62 27.12 12.45
CA LYS A 13 22.96 26.53 12.37
C LYS A 13 22.94 25.04 12.74
N ASP A 14 22.12 24.65 13.72
CA ASP A 14 21.97 23.24 14.06
C ASP A 14 21.35 22.43 12.91
N LEU A 15 20.31 22.97 12.27
CA LEU A 15 19.67 22.34 11.11
C LEU A 15 20.65 22.20 9.95
N GLU A 16 21.42 23.25 9.65
CA GLU A 16 22.45 23.24 8.61
C GLU A 16 23.56 22.23 8.92
N SER A 17 23.98 22.13 10.19
CA SER A 17 25.00 21.17 10.63
C SER A 17 24.54 19.71 10.61
N ALA A 18 23.23 19.47 10.59
CA ALA A 18 22.63 18.15 10.51
C ALA A 18 22.43 17.68 9.05
N LEU A 19 22.71 18.54 8.06
CA LEU A 19 22.63 18.15 6.66
C LEU A 19 23.76 17.16 6.30
N PRO A 20 23.46 16.10 5.54
CA PRO A 20 24.46 15.15 5.10
C PRO A 20 25.44 15.80 4.11
N ASP A 21 26.70 15.37 4.12
CA ASP A 21 27.65 15.69 3.06
C ASP A 21 27.32 14.85 1.82
N VAL A 22 26.88 15.52 0.75
CA VAL A 22 26.51 14.90 -0.54
C VAL A 22 27.53 15.15 -1.65
N ARG A 23 28.67 15.79 -1.34
CA ARG A 23 29.64 16.26 -2.35
C ARG A 23 30.99 15.57 -2.22
N THR A 24 31.41 15.24 -1.00
CA THR A 24 32.75 14.68 -0.77
C THR A 24 32.79 13.21 -1.17
N PRO A 25 33.78 12.78 -1.97
CA PRO A 25 34.02 11.36 -2.21
C PRO A 25 34.28 10.62 -0.89
N VAL A 26 33.57 9.52 -0.67
CA VAL A 26 33.69 8.68 0.53
C VAL A 26 34.16 7.28 0.15
N ARG A 27 35.06 6.72 0.97
CA ARG A 27 35.39 5.29 0.91
C ARG A 27 34.52 4.57 1.92
N ILE A 28 33.74 3.60 1.46
CA ILE A 28 32.82 2.85 2.30
C ILE A 28 33.14 1.36 2.31
N PRO A 29 32.95 0.66 3.45
CA PRO A 29 33.10 -0.78 3.52
C PRO A 29 32.16 -1.51 2.53
N GLY A 30 32.63 -2.63 1.97
CA GLY A 30 31.83 -3.52 1.13
C GLY A 30 31.74 -3.15 -0.36
N LEU A 31 32.05 -1.90 -0.73
CA LEU A 31 32.08 -1.47 -2.12
C LEU A 31 33.31 -2.08 -2.84
N ARG A 32 33.08 -2.85 -3.91
CA ARG A 32 34.12 -3.61 -4.63
C ARG A 32 34.80 -2.79 -5.72
N ALA A 33 34.05 -1.90 -6.35
CA ALA A 33 34.52 -1.00 -7.39
C ALA A 33 33.84 0.37 -7.27
N ARG A 34 34.34 1.38 -7.98
CA ARG A 34 33.80 2.74 -7.89
C ARG A 34 32.31 2.77 -8.29
N ALA A 35 31.50 3.38 -7.44
CA ALA A 35 30.14 3.83 -7.77
C ALA A 35 30.12 5.35 -7.84
N GLU A 36 29.44 5.90 -8.85
CA GLU A 36 29.30 7.33 -9.06
C GLU A 36 27.87 7.74 -8.74
N VAL A 37 27.71 8.81 -7.96
CA VAL A 37 26.42 9.38 -7.58
C VAL A 37 26.40 10.84 -8.01
N TRP A 38 25.53 11.17 -8.95
CA TRP A 38 25.27 12.55 -9.38
C TRP A 38 23.91 12.99 -8.88
N ARG A 39 23.75 14.25 -8.50
CA ARG A 39 22.44 14.80 -8.13
C ARG A 39 22.06 15.90 -9.11
N ASP A 40 20.83 15.87 -9.60
CA ASP A 40 20.31 16.90 -10.48
C ASP A 40 19.91 18.17 -9.71
N ALA A 41 19.32 19.15 -10.40
CA ALA A 41 18.91 20.43 -9.82
C ALA A 41 17.83 20.29 -8.74
N GLN A 42 17.08 19.20 -8.73
CA GLN A 42 16.04 18.85 -7.76
C GLN A 42 16.60 17.99 -6.61
N GLY A 43 17.88 17.62 -6.68
CA GLY A 43 18.56 16.79 -5.70
C GLY A 43 18.36 15.29 -5.90
N ILE A 44 17.74 14.87 -7.00
CA ILE A 44 17.48 13.45 -7.31
C ILE A 44 18.82 12.76 -7.59
N PRO A 45 19.16 11.67 -6.88
CA PRO A 45 20.40 10.97 -7.15
C PRO A 45 20.29 10.04 -8.35
N HIS A 46 21.35 10.02 -9.12
CA HIS A 46 21.61 9.08 -10.20
C HIS A 46 22.85 8.28 -9.82
N VAL A 47 22.65 6.99 -9.58
CA VAL A 47 23.68 6.05 -9.15
C VAL A 47 24.11 5.21 -10.35
N ARG A 48 25.40 5.18 -10.68
CA ARG A 48 25.99 4.23 -11.62
C ARG A 48 27.08 3.44 -10.92
N ALA A 49 26.94 2.12 -10.91
CA ALA A 49 27.88 1.20 -10.28
C ALA A 49 28.46 0.21 -11.30
N ALA A 50 29.64 -0.34 -10.99
CA ALA A 50 30.31 -1.31 -11.86
C ALA A 50 29.74 -2.73 -11.75
N SER A 51 28.94 -3.02 -10.73
CA SER A 51 28.36 -4.35 -10.49
C SER A 51 27.01 -4.25 -9.80
N LEU A 52 26.23 -5.34 -9.86
CA LEU A 52 24.94 -5.46 -9.20
C LEU A 52 25.01 -5.26 -7.67
N PRO A 53 25.94 -5.90 -6.92
CA PRO A 53 26.07 -5.64 -5.48
C PRO A 53 26.44 -4.19 -5.17
N ASP A 54 27.36 -3.59 -5.94
CA ASP A 54 27.77 -2.19 -5.74
C ASP A 54 26.61 -1.22 -5.99
N ALA A 55 25.70 -1.54 -6.92
CA ALA A 55 24.51 -0.75 -7.19
C ALA A 55 23.60 -0.70 -5.95
N PHE A 56 23.23 -1.86 -5.39
CA PHE A 56 22.34 -1.87 -4.22
C PHE A 56 23.01 -1.31 -2.96
N LEU A 57 24.31 -1.53 -2.78
CA LEU A 57 25.07 -0.90 -1.72
C LEU A 57 25.05 0.63 -1.86
N ALA A 58 25.30 1.17 -3.04
CA ALA A 58 25.21 2.60 -3.29
C ALA A 58 23.77 3.13 -3.10
N GLN A 59 22.74 2.38 -3.52
CA GLN A 59 21.34 2.75 -3.30
C GLN A 59 21.01 2.84 -1.80
N GLY A 60 21.43 1.85 -1.00
CA GLY A 60 21.24 1.86 0.45
C GLY A 60 21.95 3.02 1.12
N PHE A 61 23.19 3.32 0.71
CA PHE A 61 23.94 4.47 1.20
C PHE A 61 23.21 5.78 0.92
N VAL A 62 22.74 5.98 -0.32
CA VAL A 62 22.06 7.22 -0.73
C VAL A 62 20.69 7.37 -0.09
N HIS A 63 19.91 6.29 0.05
CA HIS A 63 18.66 6.33 0.81
C HIS A 63 18.90 6.74 2.26
N ALA A 64 19.92 6.19 2.93
CA ALA A 64 20.26 6.57 4.29
C ALA A 64 20.77 8.02 4.35
N GLN A 65 21.62 8.43 3.40
CA GLN A 65 22.11 9.80 3.30
C GLN A 65 20.98 10.83 3.30
N ASP A 66 19.90 10.57 2.58
CA ASP A 66 18.79 11.52 2.46
C ASP A 66 17.65 11.31 3.45
N ARG A 67 17.40 10.06 3.86
CA ARG A 67 16.15 9.64 4.50
C ARG A 67 16.34 8.71 5.70
N LEU A 68 17.53 8.65 6.31
CA LEU A 68 17.82 7.76 7.45
C LEU A 68 16.77 7.83 8.57
N TRP A 69 16.34 9.03 8.96
CA TRP A 69 15.31 9.18 10.00
C TRP A 69 13.96 8.57 9.59
N GLN A 70 13.53 8.78 8.34
CA GLN A 70 12.28 8.19 7.81
C GLN A 70 12.37 6.66 7.78
N MET A 71 13.52 6.13 7.36
CA MET A 71 13.78 4.68 7.34
C MET A 71 13.70 4.08 8.75
N ASP A 72 14.31 4.72 9.74
CA ASP A 72 14.27 4.28 11.13
C ASP A 72 12.87 4.42 11.73
N TYR A 73 12.14 5.49 11.40
CA TYR A 73 10.74 5.67 11.77
C TYR A 73 9.87 4.50 11.26
N ASP A 74 10.00 4.13 9.99
CA ASP A 74 9.22 3.02 9.42
C ASP A 74 9.62 1.67 10.01
N ARG A 75 10.93 1.41 10.20
CA ARG A 75 11.40 0.21 10.89
C ARG A 75 10.86 0.12 12.31
N ARG A 76 10.91 1.22 13.08
CA ARG A 76 10.41 1.28 14.46
C ARG A 76 8.91 1.05 14.51
N ARG A 77 8.14 1.62 13.59
CA ARG A 77 6.72 1.32 13.46
C ARG A 77 6.47 -0.14 13.14
N ALA A 78 7.19 -0.70 12.17
CA ALA A 78 7.06 -2.11 11.81
C ALA A 78 7.30 -3.03 13.02
N TYR A 79 8.21 -2.62 13.90
CA TYR A 79 8.58 -3.37 15.10
C TYR A 79 7.78 -3.00 16.34
N GLY A 80 6.82 -2.06 16.26
CA GLY A 80 6.11 -1.57 17.43
C GLY A 80 7.04 -0.99 18.50
N ARG A 81 7.92 -0.07 18.09
CA ARG A 81 8.96 0.59 18.90
C ARG A 81 8.97 2.12 18.72
N TRP A 82 7.95 2.71 18.12
CA TRP A 82 7.90 4.15 17.89
C TRP A 82 7.70 4.97 19.18
N ALA A 83 7.02 4.40 20.18
CA ALA A 83 6.84 4.98 21.50
C ALA A 83 8.16 5.17 22.27
N GLU A 84 9.22 4.46 21.89
CA GLU A 84 10.58 4.71 22.40
C GLU A 84 11.06 6.14 22.14
N TYR A 85 10.58 6.76 21.05
CA TYR A 85 10.94 8.12 20.64
C TYR A 85 9.80 9.12 20.84
N ALA A 86 8.58 8.74 20.45
CA ALA A 86 7.40 9.61 20.50
C ALA A 86 6.65 9.59 21.85
N GLY A 87 6.96 8.65 22.74
CA GLY A 87 6.31 8.55 24.05
C GLY A 87 4.87 8.02 23.98
N PRO A 88 4.04 8.30 25.01
CA PRO A 88 2.69 7.74 25.14
C PRO A 88 1.76 7.86 23.92
N PRO A 89 1.77 8.97 23.14
CA PRO A 89 0.89 9.09 21.97
C PRO A 89 1.10 8.01 20.88
N ALA A 90 2.28 7.38 20.84
CA ALA A 90 2.59 6.33 19.86
C ALA A 90 2.29 4.91 20.38
N LEU A 91 1.98 4.73 21.67
CA LEU A 91 1.83 3.41 22.28
C LEU A 91 0.72 2.58 21.62
N ALA A 92 -0.44 3.19 21.30
CA ALA A 92 -1.54 2.49 20.66
C ALA A 92 -1.16 1.90 19.29
N GLN A 93 -0.36 2.64 18.52
CA GLN A 93 0.19 2.15 17.26
C GLN A 93 1.17 1.00 17.49
N ASP A 94 2.09 1.15 18.44
CA ASP A 94 3.08 0.11 18.72
C ASP A 94 2.42 -1.20 19.16
N LEU A 95 1.41 -1.13 20.04
CA LEU A 95 0.60 -2.27 20.46
C LEU A 95 0.01 -3.01 19.25
N GLN A 96 -0.60 -2.26 18.32
CA GLN A 96 -1.17 -2.86 17.12
C GLN A 96 -0.09 -3.49 16.21
N MET A 97 1.06 -2.84 16.05
CA MET A 97 2.14 -3.36 15.21
C MET A 97 2.81 -4.60 15.80
N ARG A 98 2.93 -4.69 17.14
CA ARG A 98 3.35 -5.92 17.85
C ARG A 98 2.38 -7.06 17.56
N ARG A 99 1.07 -6.79 17.65
CA ARG A 99 0.02 -7.76 17.31
C ARG A 99 0.00 -8.16 15.84
N PHE A 100 0.55 -7.37 14.91
CA PHE A 100 0.68 -7.83 13.52
C PHE A 100 1.88 -8.75 13.28
N CYS A 101 2.81 -8.87 14.22
CA CYS A 101 4.00 -9.72 14.11
C CYS A 101 4.85 -9.45 12.85
N LEU A 102 4.90 -8.19 12.38
CA LEU A 102 5.57 -7.84 11.12
C LEU A 102 7.08 -8.09 11.16
N GLN A 103 7.72 -7.92 12.32
CA GLN A 103 9.14 -8.20 12.50
C GLN A 103 9.46 -9.68 12.28
N GLN A 104 8.68 -10.55 12.92
CA GLN A 104 8.83 -12.00 12.83
C GLN A 104 8.60 -12.46 11.39
N SER A 105 7.54 -11.95 10.75
CA SER A 105 7.26 -12.22 9.33
C SER A 105 8.41 -11.75 8.42
N ALA A 106 8.93 -10.54 8.58
CA ALA A 106 10.02 -10.03 7.76
C ALA A 106 11.31 -10.88 7.85
N ARG A 107 11.62 -11.40 9.04
CA ARG A 107 12.75 -12.33 9.24
C ARG A 107 12.51 -13.67 8.55
N ALA A 108 11.30 -14.22 8.67
CA ALA A 108 10.93 -15.47 8.02
C ALA A 108 10.98 -15.35 6.49
N ASP A 109 10.49 -14.23 5.95
CA ASP A 109 10.59 -13.91 4.52
C ASP A 109 12.05 -13.96 4.06
N TYR A 110 12.95 -13.23 4.73
CA TYR A 110 14.37 -13.19 4.37
C TYR A 110 15.02 -14.58 4.34
N VAL A 111 14.70 -15.44 5.31
CA VAL A 111 15.19 -16.83 5.34
C VAL A 111 14.68 -17.63 4.13
N ALA A 112 13.44 -17.41 3.71
CA ALA A 112 12.81 -18.12 2.60
C ALA A 112 13.24 -17.64 1.20
N LEU A 113 13.91 -16.49 1.09
CA LEU A 113 14.37 -15.95 -0.20
C LEU A 113 15.43 -16.84 -0.88
N ASN A 114 15.56 -16.71 -2.19
CA ASN A 114 16.69 -17.27 -2.92
C ASN A 114 18.02 -16.52 -2.59
N ALA A 115 19.16 -17.13 -2.94
CA ALA A 115 20.47 -16.57 -2.61
C ALA A 115 20.75 -15.22 -3.28
N GLU A 116 20.28 -15.02 -4.52
CA GLU A 116 20.50 -13.80 -5.28
C GLU A 116 19.76 -12.60 -4.66
N THR A 117 18.52 -12.82 -4.24
CA THR A 117 17.68 -11.79 -3.62
C THR A 117 18.15 -11.48 -2.20
N ARG A 118 18.63 -12.48 -1.44
CA ARG A 118 19.33 -12.21 -0.17
C ARG A 118 20.56 -11.34 -0.38
N ALA A 119 21.40 -11.66 -1.37
CA ALA A 119 22.60 -10.86 -1.67
C ALA A 119 22.26 -9.40 -2.04
N MET A 120 21.14 -9.16 -2.75
CA MET A 120 20.63 -7.80 -2.99
C MET A 120 20.28 -7.08 -1.68
N LEU A 121 19.51 -7.72 -0.78
CA LEU A 121 19.13 -7.14 0.51
C LEU A 121 20.34 -6.91 1.43
N ASP A 122 21.30 -7.84 1.43
CA ASP A 122 22.53 -7.75 2.20
C ASP A 122 23.40 -6.58 1.73
N ALA A 123 23.58 -6.42 0.41
CA ALA A 123 24.33 -5.30 -0.15
C ALA A 123 23.65 -3.96 0.15
N TYR A 124 22.33 -3.88 0.00
CA TYR A 124 21.56 -2.70 0.37
C TYR A 124 21.73 -2.34 1.85
N ALA A 125 21.59 -3.32 2.76
CA ALA A 125 21.79 -3.11 4.20
C ALA A 125 23.23 -2.66 4.53
N ALA A 126 24.24 -3.25 3.89
CA ALA A 126 25.63 -2.83 4.03
C ALA A 126 25.83 -1.37 3.61
N GLY A 127 25.14 -0.91 2.56
CA GLY A 127 25.13 0.49 2.14
C GLY A 127 24.56 1.44 3.19
N VAL A 128 23.41 1.08 3.77
CA VAL A 128 22.79 1.86 4.86
C VAL A 128 23.74 1.94 6.06
N ASN A 129 24.33 0.82 6.46
CA ASN A 129 25.26 0.74 7.59
C ASN A 129 26.55 1.52 7.32
N ALA A 130 27.06 1.48 6.10
CA ALA A 130 28.21 2.29 5.72
C ALA A 130 27.94 3.79 5.87
N PHE A 131 26.72 4.27 5.55
CA PHE A 131 26.37 5.67 5.82
C PHE A 131 26.34 5.95 7.33
N ILE A 132 25.71 5.09 8.12
CA ILE A 132 25.64 5.23 9.59
C ILE A 132 27.04 5.30 10.20
N GLU A 133 27.98 4.47 9.73
CA GLU A 133 29.36 4.39 10.24
C GLU A 133 30.24 5.56 9.81
N THR A 134 30.00 6.13 8.63
CA THR A 134 30.90 7.13 8.04
C THR A 134 30.36 8.57 8.11
N THR A 135 29.08 8.76 8.42
CA THR A 135 28.49 10.09 8.51
C THR A 135 29.08 10.89 9.68
N ARG A 136 29.37 12.17 9.43
CA ARG A 136 29.81 13.12 10.46
C ARG A 136 28.65 13.81 11.17
N ALA A 137 27.46 13.77 10.57
CA ALA A 137 26.26 14.43 11.04
C ALA A 137 25.08 13.49 10.91
N LEU A 138 24.35 13.30 12.01
CA LEU A 138 23.08 12.59 12.01
C LEU A 138 21.93 13.57 11.78
N PRO A 139 20.80 13.09 11.21
CA PRO A 139 19.56 13.86 11.17
C PRO A 139 19.23 14.48 12.53
N ILE A 140 18.74 15.73 12.50
CA ILE A 140 18.52 16.54 13.71
C ILE A 140 17.54 15.88 14.69
N GLU A 141 16.63 15.06 14.17
CA GLU A 141 15.62 14.34 14.91
C GLU A 141 16.24 13.41 15.95
N TYR A 142 17.38 12.78 15.66
CA TYR A 142 18.11 11.95 16.63
C TYR A 142 18.54 12.77 17.87
N ARG A 143 18.98 14.01 17.66
CA ARG A 143 19.34 14.94 18.76
C ARG A 143 18.12 15.36 19.58
N LEU A 144 16.96 15.52 18.94
CA LEU A 144 15.69 15.87 19.59
C LEU A 144 15.15 14.75 20.47
N VAL A 145 15.25 13.51 19.99
CA VAL A 145 14.77 12.35 20.74
C VAL A 145 15.82 11.81 21.73
N GLY A 146 17.08 12.24 21.60
CA GLY A 146 18.19 11.73 22.40
C GLY A 146 18.55 10.29 22.03
N GLY A 147 18.39 9.94 20.75
CA GLY A 147 18.62 8.60 20.21
C GLY A 147 19.73 8.57 19.16
N ALA A 148 19.96 7.39 18.61
CA ALA A 148 20.90 7.14 17.52
C ALA A 148 20.34 6.02 16.63
N PRO A 149 20.72 5.97 15.33
CA PRO A 149 20.31 4.89 14.44
C PRO A 149 20.89 3.54 14.89
N GLU A 150 20.07 2.49 14.81
CA GLU A 150 20.54 1.10 14.93
C GLU A 150 20.96 0.56 13.57
N ALA A 151 21.94 -0.36 13.53
CA ALA A 151 22.38 -1.02 12.31
C ALA A 151 21.21 -1.65 11.55
N TRP A 152 21.13 -1.37 10.25
CA TRP A 152 20.16 -1.92 9.33
C TRP A 152 20.43 -3.39 9.07
N GLN A 153 19.43 -4.22 9.31
CA GLN A 153 19.46 -5.63 8.98
C GLN A 153 18.83 -5.85 7.59
N PRO A 154 19.23 -6.89 6.84
CA PRO A 154 18.67 -7.15 5.50
C PRO A 154 17.14 -7.24 5.47
N TRP A 155 16.55 -7.91 6.47
CA TRP A 155 15.10 -8.06 6.62
C TRP A 155 14.38 -6.77 7.04
N ASP A 156 15.07 -5.74 7.51
CA ASP A 156 14.46 -4.44 7.83
C ASP A 156 13.77 -3.86 6.57
N SER A 157 14.30 -4.16 5.38
CA SER A 157 13.69 -3.76 4.10
C SER A 157 12.31 -4.38 3.89
N ALA A 158 12.16 -5.66 4.23
CA ALA A 158 10.86 -6.33 4.19
C ALA A 158 9.91 -5.80 5.27
N ALA A 159 10.42 -5.44 6.46
CA ALA A 159 9.62 -4.85 7.53
C ALA A 159 9.08 -3.46 7.15
N VAL A 160 9.93 -2.59 6.57
CA VAL A 160 9.51 -1.28 6.03
C VAL A 160 8.46 -1.45 4.95
N PHE A 161 8.67 -2.40 4.02
CA PHE A 161 7.69 -2.67 2.99
C PHE A 161 6.35 -3.11 3.62
N LYS A 162 6.33 -4.07 4.54
CA LYS A 162 5.10 -4.54 5.19
C LYS A 162 4.37 -3.45 5.97
N VAL A 163 5.05 -2.64 6.79
CA VAL A 163 4.36 -1.62 7.61
C VAL A 163 3.69 -0.54 6.75
N ARG A 164 4.23 -0.29 5.55
CA ARG A 164 3.63 0.63 4.57
C ARG A 164 2.45 0.01 3.81
N HIS A 165 2.21 -1.30 3.91
CA HIS A 165 1.18 -2.01 3.13
C HIS A 165 0.17 -2.81 3.98
N VAL A 166 0.45 -3.13 5.24
CA VAL A 166 -0.42 -3.95 6.11
C VAL A 166 -1.83 -3.37 6.25
N LEU A 167 -1.96 -2.04 6.20
CA LEU A 167 -3.25 -1.34 6.29
C LEU A 167 -3.94 -1.13 4.93
N MET A 168 -3.38 -1.63 3.83
CA MET A 168 -3.96 -1.43 2.50
C MET A 168 -5.05 -2.45 2.13
N GLY A 169 -5.16 -3.59 2.81
CA GLY A 169 -6.29 -4.48 2.57
C GLY A 169 -7.58 -4.00 3.28
N VAL A 170 -8.56 -4.90 3.42
CA VAL A 170 -9.97 -4.51 3.69
C VAL A 170 -10.52 -5.00 5.04
N TRP A 171 -9.67 -5.47 5.94
CA TRP A 171 -10.11 -6.02 7.23
C TRP A 171 -10.82 -4.97 8.12
N GLN A 172 -10.41 -3.71 8.00
CA GLN A 172 -11.01 -2.58 8.72
C GLN A 172 -12.48 -2.39 8.32
N THR A 173 -12.78 -2.50 7.03
CA THR A 173 -14.16 -2.38 6.51
C THR A 173 -15.03 -3.56 6.96
N LYS A 174 -14.46 -4.76 7.11
CA LYS A 174 -15.17 -5.93 7.69
C LYS A 174 -15.53 -5.69 9.15
N ALA A 175 -14.55 -5.22 9.93
CA ALA A 175 -14.73 -4.83 11.31
C ALA A 175 -15.80 -3.73 11.48
N TRP A 176 -15.76 -2.71 10.63
CA TRP A 176 -16.76 -1.64 10.61
C TRP A 176 -18.17 -2.15 10.26
N ARG A 177 -18.30 -2.97 9.21
CA ARG A 177 -19.58 -3.59 8.83
C ARG A 177 -20.14 -4.47 9.94
N ALA A 178 -19.29 -5.21 10.66
CA ALA A 178 -19.71 -5.97 11.83
C ALA A 178 -20.31 -5.09 12.93
N ARG A 179 -19.76 -3.89 13.16
CA ARG A 179 -20.34 -2.92 14.10
C ARG A 179 -21.68 -2.38 13.62
N LEU A 180 -21.81 -2.06 12.34
CA LEU A 180 -23.10 -1.64 11.78
C LEU A 180 -24.14 -2.74 11.93
N LEU A 181 -23.78 -3.97 11.56
CA LEU A 181 -24.63 -5.15 11.68
C LEU A 181 -25.16 -5.33 13.10
N ARG A 182 -24.29 -5.25 14.11
CA ARG A 182 -24.68 -5.31 15.52
C ARG A 182 -25.69 -4.23 15.94
N HIS A 183 -25.56 -3.01 15.42
CA HIS A 183 -26.39 -1.88 15.88
C HIS A 183 -27.67 -1.70 15.07
N LEU A 184 -27.66 -2.06 13.80
CA LEU A 184 -28.72 -1.75 12.84
C LEU A 184 -29.45 -3.01 12.35
N GLY A 185 -28.90 -4.20 12.60
CA GLY A 185 -29.36 -5.47 12.03
C GLY A 185 -28.99 -5.62 10.56
N ALA A 186 -29.17 -6.82 10.02
CA ALA A 186 -28.75 -7.16 8.65
C ALA A 186 -29.42 -6.29 7.58
N ALA A 187 -30.74 -6.07 7.69
CA ALA A 187 -31.53 -5.32 6.70
C ALA A 187 -31.03 -3.89 6.48
N ARG A 188 -30.82 -3.13 7.56
CA ARG A 188 -30.35 -1.73 7.47
C ARG A 188 -28.87 -1.65 7.09
N THR A 189 -28.07 -2.61 7.52
CA THR A 189 -26.64 -2.66 7.17
C THR A 189 -26.45 -2.94 5.68
N ALA A 190 -27.23 -3.86 5.10
CA ALA A 190 -27.21 -4.13 3.66
C ALA A 190 -27.59 -2.91 2.82
N GLN A 191 -28.51 -2.07 3.31
CA GLN A 191 -28.89 -0.82 2.63
C GLN A 191 -27.78 0.24 2.66
N LEU A 192 -27.02 0.33 3.76
CA LEU A 192 -25.91 1.28 3.91
C LEU A 192 -24.63 0.79 3.22
N CYS A 193 -24.46 -0.52 3.10
CA CYS A 193 -23.30 -1.17 2.49
C CYS A 193 -23.75 -2.10 1.37
N PRO A 194 -24.29 -1.57 0.25
CA PRO A 194 -24.78 -2.40 -0.85
C PRO A 194 -23.67 -3.11 -1.63
N GLY A 195 -22.39 -2.92 -1.24
CA GLY A 195 -21.22 -3.42 -1.94
C GLY A 195 -21.02 -2.73 -3.27
N THR A 196 -21.45 -3.39 -4.36
CA THR A 196 -21.24 -2.89 -5.72
C THR A 196 -22.32 -1.87 -6.11
N PRO A 197 -21.98 -0.61 -6.45
CA PRO A 197 -22.96 0.33 -7.00
C PRO A 197 -23.51 -0.16 -8.35
N PRO A 198 -24.65 0.35 -8.84
CA PRO A 198 -25.14 0.00 -10.17
C PRO A 198 -24.24 0.58 -11.27
N ASN A 199 -23.95 -0.22 -12.30
CA ASN A 199 -23.24 0.18 -13.53
C ASN A 199 -21.83 0.79 -13.40
N PRO A 200 -20.94 0.38 -12.47
CA PRO A 200 -19.59 0.93 -12.40
C PRO A 200 -18.77 0.60 -13.65
N MET A 201 -17.87 1.51 -14.04
CA MET A 201 -16.86 1.22 -15.06
C MET A 201 -15.92 0.09 -14.62
N LEU A 202 -15.60 -0.81 -15.56
CA LEU A 202 -14.68 -1.93 -15.37
C LEU A 202 -13.25 -1.56 -15.79
N ILE A 203 -12.26 -2.18 -15.13
CA ILE A 203 -10.86 -2.18 -15.59
C ILE A 203 -10.71 -3.16 -16.76
N VAL A 204 -11.30 -4.35 -16.66
CA VAL A 204 -11.24 -5.40 -17.68
C VAL A 204 -12.66 -5.86 -18.05
N PRO A 205 -13.12 -5.66 -19.30
CA PRO A 205 -12.49 -4.86 -20.36
C PRO A 205 -12.59 -3.34 -20.10
N PRO A 206 -11.59 -2.54 -20.52
CA PRO A 206 -11.59 -1.10 -20.29
C PRO A 206 -12.70 -0.40 -21.08
N GLY A 207 -13.36 0.58 -20.46
CA GLY A 207 -14.42 1.37 -21.11
C GLY A 207 -15.81 0.70 -21.11
N VAL A 208 -15.97 -0.43 -20.42
CA VAL A 208 -17.25 -1.14 -20.31
C VAL A 208 -17.86 -0.96 -18.92
N GLU A 209 -19.17 -0.74 -18.86
CA GLU A 209 -19.93 -0.70 -17.61
C GLU A 209 -20.33 -2.10 -17.14
N TYR A 210 -20.26 -2.34 -15.83
CA TYR A 210 -20.77 -3.54 -15.19
C TYR A 210 -22.29 -3.66 -15.37
N ARG A 211 -22.79 -4.75 -15.95
CA ARG A 211 -24.24 -5.00 -16.11
C ARG A 211 -24.73 -6.23 -15.34
N GLY A 212 -23.94 -6.73 -14.39
CA GLY A 212 -24.30 -7.87 -13.56
C GLY A 212 -25.26 -7.49 -12.41
N PRO A 213 -25.74 -8.48 -11.64
CA PRO A 213 -26.59 -8.20 -10.48
C PRO A 213 -25.83 -7.41 -9.40
N ALA A 214 -26.54 -6.59 -8.63
CA ALA A 214 -25.99 -6.03 -7.40
C ALA A 214 -25.68 -7.19 -6.42
N VAL A 215 -24.56 -7.10 -5.69
CA VAL A 215 -24.25 -8.09 -4.66
C VAL A 215 -25.10 -7.75 -3.44
N ASP A 216 -26.16 -8.52 -3.17
CA ASP A 216 -27.02 -8.32 -2.00
C ASP A 216 -26.37 -8.93 -0.75
N GLY A 217 -25.85 -8.06 0.13
CA GLY A 217 -25.23 -8.45 1.39
C GLY A 217 -26.20 -8.94 2.46
N LEU A 218 -27.52 -8.81 2.26
CA LEU A 218 -28.52 -9.12 3.28
C LEU A 218 -28.41 -10.56 3.79
N ARG A 219 -28.25 -11.53 2.89
CA ARG A 219 -28.09 -12.93 3.26
C ARG A 219 -26.83 -13.14 4.12
N GLU A 220 -25.67 -12.70 3.63
CA GLU A 220 -24.38 -12.88 4.32
C GLU A 220 -24.35 -12.15 5.68
N LEU A 221 -24.96 -10.97 5.76
CA LEU A 221 -25.07 -10.19 6.99
C LEU A 221 -26.04 -10.84 8.00
N THR A 222 -27.11 -11.49 7.55
CA THR A 222 -28.08 -12.18 8.43
C THR A 222 -27.43 -13.39 9.11
N ASP A 223 -26.65 -14.17 8.36
CA ASP A 223 -25.92 -15.33 8.89
C ASP A 223 -24.80 -14.89 9.87
N ALA A 224 -24.19 -13.72 9.63
CA ALA A 224 -23.16 -13.14 10.47
C ALA A 224 -23.65 -12.47 11.77
N GLU A 225 -24.92 -12.07 11.85
CA GLU A 225 -25.48 -11.26 12.94
C GLU A 225 -25.35 -11.97 14.31
N ALA A 226 -25.39 -13.30 14.32
CA ALA A 226 -25.22 -14.11 15.53
C ALA A 226 -23.81 -14.03 16.15
N ALA A 227 -22.79 -13.61 15.39
CA ALA A 227 -21.39 -13.78 15.75
C ALA A 227 -20.66 -12.48 16.20
N LEU A 228 -21.25 -11.29 16.03
CA LEU A 228 -20.46 -10.04 15.99
C LEU A 228 -20.82 -9.03 17.08
N ALA A 229 -20.01 -8.99 18.14
CA ALA A 229 -20.27 -8.15 19.30
C ALA A 229 -19.41 -6.88 19.48
N GLN A 230 -18.27 -6.58 18.80
CA GLN A 230 -17.50 -5.31 19.02
C GLN A 230 -16.44 -4.97 17.92
N VAL A 231 -16.44 -3.79 17.24
CA VAL A 231 -15.25 -3.18 16.52
C VAL A 231 -15.41 -1.66 16.15
N ALA A 232 -14.38 -0.91 15.67
CA ALA A 232 -14.38 0.51 15.18
C ALA A 232 -13.45 0.79 13.93
N ASP A 233 -13.52 2.01 13.33
CA ASP A 233 -13.48 2.46 11.88
C ASP A 233 -12.10 2.71 11.11
N TRP A 234 -12.11 3.27 9.84
CA TRP A 234 -11.11 4.10 9.02
C TRP A 234 -10.92 3.76 7.45
N GLU A 235 -10.57 4.72 6.52
CA GLU A 235 -10.48 4.58 4.98
C GLU A 235 -9.41 5.43 4.13
N GLY A 236 -9.13 5.14 2.80
CA GLY A 236 -8.37 5.91 1.72
C GLY A 236 -8.07 5.25 0.28
N GLY A 237 -7.66 5.97 -0.85
CA GLY A 237 -7.48 5.46 -2.30
C GLY A 237 -6.43 6.11 -3.33
N SER A 238 -6.28 5.73 -4.66
CA SER A 238 -5.22 6.14 -5.72
C SER A 238 -5.50 6.09 -7.30
N ASN A 239 -4.60 6.53 -8.24
CA ASN A 239 -4.78 6.60 -9.75
C ASN A 239 -3.65 6.04 -10.69
N ASN A 240 -3.94 5.46 -11.89
CA ASN A 240 -2.99 5.16 -13.01
C ASN A 240 -3.65 4.74 -14.37
N TRP A 241 -2.90 4.78 -15.50
CA TRP A 241 -3.29 4.32 -16.86
C TRP A 241 -2.11 4.09 -17.85
N ALA A 242 -2.37 3.50 -19.03
CA ALA A 242 -1.43 3.36 -20.16
C ALA A 242 -2.11 3.55 -21.54
N VAL A 243 -1.36 4.00 -22.55
CA VAL A 243 -1.84 4.31 -23.91
C VAL A 243 -0.93 3.65 -24.96
N ALA A 244 -1.53 2.98 -25.95
CA ALA A 244 -0.83 2.25 -27.01
C ALA A 244 -0.15 3.18 -28.01
N GLY A 245 0.95 2.73 -28.61
CA GLY A 245 1.72 3.53 -29.59
C GLY A 245 0.93 3.98 -30.81
N SER A 246 -0.11 3.24 -31.23
CA SER A 246 -1.02 3.64 -32.31
C SER A 246 -1.84 4.90 -31.99
N ARG A 247 -1.87 5.34 -30.73
CA ARG A 247 -2.57 6.53 -30.24
C ARG A 247 -1.63 7.63 -29.76
N THR A 248 -0.31 7.48 -29.95
CA THR A 248 0.70 8.44 -29.46
C THR A 248 1.47 9.07 -30.63
N ALA A 249 1.94 10.31 -30.45
CA ALA A 249 2.67 11.05 -31.47
C ALA A 249 4.03 10.43 -31.83
N SER A 250 4.63 9.71 -30.90
CA SER A 250 5.93 9.03 -31.09
C SER A 250 5.81 7.65 -31.73
N GLY A 251 4.60 7.10 -31.85
CA GLY A 251 4.39 5.69 -32.20
C GLY A 251 4.80 4.71 -31.09
N LYS A 252 5.20 5.19 -29.90
CA LYS A 252 5.61 4.38 -28.76
C LYS A 252 4.61 4.50 -27.60
N PRO A 253 4.34 3.42 -26.85
CA PRO A 253 3.42 3.48 -25.70
C PRO A 253 3.79 4.53 -24.66
N LEU A 254 2.78 5.02 -23.93
CA LEU A 254 2.93 5.87 -22.76
C LEU A 254 2.32 5.20 -21.53
N VAL A 255 3.00 5.29 -20.38
CA VAL A 255 2.51 4.83 -19.08
C VAL A 255 2.47 6.03 -18.13
N ALA A 256 1.36 6.17 -17.40
CA ALA A 256 1.13 7.28 -16.49
C ALA A 256 0.70 6.73 -15.12
N GLY A 257 1.55 6.95 -14.11
CA GLY A 257 1.30 6.55 -12.72
C GLY A 257 1.07 7.77 -11.85
N ASP A 258 0.04 7.71 -10.99
CA ASP A 258 -0.34 8.81 -10.10
C ASP A 258 -0.72 8.26 -8.71
N PRO A 259 0.29 7.84 -7.92
CA PRO A 259 0.02 7.27 -6.61
C PRO A 259 -0.55 8.33 -5.67
N HIS A 260 -1.82 8.20 -5.30
CA HIS A 260 -2.39 8.98 -4.21
C HIS A 260 -2.18 8.23 -2.91
N ARG A 261 -1.37 8.80 -2.04
CA ARG A 261 -1.21 8.41 -0.64
C ARG A 261 -1.41 9.65 0.21
N ALA A 262 -1.61 9.46 1.51
CA ALA A 262 -1.59 10.58 2.45
C ALA A 262 -0.34 11.44 2.23
N LEU A 263 -0.49 12.76 2.33
CA LEU A 263 0.62 13.70 2.22
C LEU A 263 1.51 13.58 3.47
N ASP A 264 2.45 12.65 3.41
CA ASP A 264 3.48 12.46 4.43
C ASP A 264 4.62 13.47 4.23
N VAL A 265 5.22 13.93 5.33
CA VAL A 265 6.43 14.76 5.31
C VAL A 265 7.55 14.03 6.06
N PRO A 266 8.61 13.55 5.38
CA PRO A 266 8.76 13.56 3.92
C PRO A 266 7.91 12.46 3.24
N ASN A 267 7.63 12.63 1.94
CA ASN A 267 6.80 11.68 1.17
C ASN A 267 7.39 10.26 1.22
N VAL A 268 6.53 9.25 1.22
CA VAL A 268 6.89 7.83 1.24
C VAL A 268 7.67 7.38 0.00
N TYR A 269 7.42 7.99 -1.17
CA TYR A 269 8.18 7.73 -2.38
C TYR A 269 9.43 8.61 -2.47
N TYR A 270 10.50 8.01 -2.98
CA TYR A 270 11.77 8.66 -3.22
C TYR A 270 12.18 8.44 -4.67
N GLN A 271 12.35 9.52 -5.43
CA GLN A 271 12.76 9.42 -6.82
C GLN A 271 14.28 9.23 -6.89
N ASN A 272 14.73 8.22 -7.63
CA ASN A 272 16.13 7.99 -7.93
C ASN A 272 16.33 7.22 -9.24
N HIS A 273 17.58 7.18 -9.66
CA HIS A 273 18.08 6.39 -10.79
C HIS A 273 19.15 5.44 -10.30
N LEU A 274 19.04 4.15 -10.64
CA LEU A 274 20.02 3.11 -10.33
C LEU A 274 20.44 2.37 -11.61
N ALA A 275 21.75 2.34 -11.88
CA ALA A 275 22.32 1.69 -13.06
C ALA A 275 23.56 0.84 -12.73
N CYS A 276 23.67 -0.29 -13.42
CA CYS A 276 24.84 -1.18 -13.46
C CYS A 276 24.89 -1.88 -14.84
N PRO A 277 25.86 -2.76 -15.14
CA PRO A 277 25.90 -3.46 -16.42
C PRO A 277 24.63 -4.29 -16.74
N GLU A 278 23.89 -4.70 -15.71
CA GLU A 278 22.71 -5.57 -15.87
C GLU A 278 21.40 -4.79 -16.08
N PHE A 279 21.28 -3.57 -15.55
CA PHE A 279 20.07 -2.74 -15.67
C PHE A 279 20.37 -1.24 -15.56
N ASP A 280 19.44 -0.41 -16.03
CA ASP A 280 19.48 1.05 -15.94
C ASP A 280 18.02 1.52 -15.75
N VAL A 281 17.66 1.92 -14.53
CA VAL A 281 16.27 2.10 -14.09
C VAL A 281 16.09 3.43 -13.36
N ILE A 282 15.11 4.22 -13.80
CA ILE A 282 14.64 5.43 -13.11
C ILE A 282 13.23 5.19 -12.60
N GLY A 283 12.93 5.59 -11.38
CA GLY A 283 11.61 5.37 -10.81
C GLY A 283 11.43 5.97 -9.41
N LEU A 284 10.40 5.46 -8.73
CA LEU A 284 10.10 5.79 -7.34
C LEU A 284 10.36 4.57 -6.47
N SER A 285 11.37 4.67 -5.60
CA SER A 285 11.67 3.69 -4.55
C SER A 285 10.93 4.03 -3.25
N PHE A 286 10.99 3.11 -2.30
CA PHE A 286 10.72 3.39 -0.88
C PHE A 286 12.07 3.53 -0.16
N PRO A 287 12.33 4.62 0.58
CA PRO A 287 13.49 4.67 1.47
C PRO A 287 13.46 3.47 2.43
N GLY A 288 14.50 2.65 2.41
CA GLY A 288 14.54 1.39 3.16
C GLY A 288 14.27 0.13 2.34
N VAL A 289 13.86 0.23 1.07
CA VAL A 289 13.59 -0.92 0.19
C VAL A 289 14.42 -0.80 -1.09
N PRO A 290 15.19 -1.83 -1.49
CA PRO A 290 15.97 -1.79 -2.74
C PRO A 290 15.08 -1.86 -3.98
N GLY A 291 15.60 -1.34 -5.08
CA GLY A 291 14.93 -1.34 -6.39
C GLY A 291 13.70 -0.43 -6.45
N PHE A 292 12.75 -0.79 -7.32
CA PHE A 292 11.60 0.05 -7.69
C PHE A 292 10.31 -0.78 -7.71
N PRO A 293 9.75 -1.13 -6.54
CA PRO A 293 8.68 -2.13 -6.47
C PRO A 293 7.39 -1.70 -7.21
N HIS A 294 7.14 -0.40 -7.31
CA HIS A 294 5.84 0.15 -7.71
C HIS A 294 5.87 0.97 -9.00
N PHE A 295 6.87 1.83 -9.18
CA PHE A 295 6.96 2.75 -10.31
C PHE A 295 8.38 2.78 -10.83
N GLY A 296 8.52 2.58 -12.12
CA GLY A 296 9.82 2.71 -12.76
C GLY A 296 9.74 2.44 -14.24
N HIS A 297 10.83 2.76 -14.92
CA HIS A 297 11.07 2.31 -16.26
C HIS A 297 12.56 2.05 -16.44
N ASN A 298 12.85 1.11 -17.33
CA ASN A 298 14.18 0.92 -17.87
C ASN A 298 14.16 1.27 -19.37
N ARG A 299 15.22 0.91 -20.11
CA ARG A 299 15.30 1.15 -21.56
C ARG A 299 14.27 0.36 -22.41
N HIS A 300 13.60 -0.63 -21.84
CA HIS A 300 12.73 -1.59 -22.56
C HIS A 300 11.28 -1.56 -22.08
N VAL A 301 11.04 -1.37 -20.79
CA VAL A 301 9.71 -1.47 -20.17
C VAL A 301 9.47 -0.34 -19.20
N ALA A 302 8.19 0.00 -19.01
CA ALA A 302 7.72 0.93 -17.98
C ALA A 302 6.55 0.30 -17.21
N TRP A 303 6.45 0.58 -15.91
CA TRP A 303 5.39 0.07 -15.05
C TRP A 303 4.96 1.09 -13.99
N CYS A 304 3.69 0.95 -13.60
CA CYS A 304 3.11 1.69 -12.49
C CYS A 304 2.00 0.87 -11.82
N VAL A 305 1.59 1.28 -10.62
CA VAL A 305 0.52 0.61 -9.87
C VAL A 305 -0.56 1.54 -9.34
N THR A 306 -1.78 1.00 -9.20
CA THR A 306 -2.77 1.49 -8.24
C THR A 306 -3.15 0.39 -7.27
N HIS A 307 -3.73 0.80 -6.14
CA HIS A 307 -4.38 -0.14 -5.25
C HIS A 307 -5.59 -0.81 -5.93
N THR A 308 -5.71 -2.13 -5.80
CA THR A 308 -6.84 -2.87 -6.40
C THR A 308 -8.11 -2.77 -5.58
N HIS A 309 -8.01 -2.52 -4.26
CA HIS A 309 -9.08 -2.84 -3.29
C HIS A 309 -9.47 -4.32 -3.32
N ALA A 310 -8.50 -5.19 -3.62
CA ALA A 310 -8.71 -6.62 -3.52
C ALA A 310 -8.77 -7.06 -2.06
N ASP A 311 -9.45 -8.15 -1.81
CA ASP A 311 -9.69 -8.71 -0.49
C ASP A 311 -8.76 -9.89 -0.20
N TYR A 312 -7.62 -9.58 0.40
CA TYR A 312 -6.54 -10.52 0.73
C TYR A 312 -6.24 -10.59 2.25
N GLN A 313 -7.19 -10.16 3.08
CA GLN A 313 -7.07 -10.11 4.54
C GLN A 313 -8.40 -10.49 5.19
N ASP A 314 -8.37 -11.37 6.18
CA ASP A 314 -9.55 -11.79 6.93
C ASP A 314 -9.38 -11.62 8.43
N LEU A 315 -10.51 -11.50 9.12
CA LEU A 315 -10.60 -11.60 10.57
C LEU A 315 -11.38 -12.87 10.95
N TYR A 316 -10.80 -13.67 11.83
CA TYR A 316 -11.42 -14.85 12.40
C TYR A 316 -11.75 -14.60 13.87
N ILE A 317 -12.99 -14.89 14.26
CA ILE A 317 -13.43 -14.85 15.66
C ILE A 317 -13.03 -16.18 16.30
N GLU A 318 -12.04 -16.12 17.16
CA GLU A 318 -11.54 -17.27 17.89
C GLU A 318 -12.33 -17.45 19.18
N ARG A 319 -12.65 -18.70 19.52
CA ARG A 319 -13.24 -19.06 20.81
C ARG A 319 -12.14 -19.61 21.70
N PHE A 320 -11.86 -18.91 22.80
CA PHE A 320 -10.87 -19.28 23.79
C PHE A 320 -11.51 -19.99 24.99
N ASP A 321 -10.76 -20.91 25.59
CA ASP A 321 -11.21 -21.65 26.76
C ASP A 321 -11.24 -20.73 27.98
N SER A 322 -12.41 -20.58 28.59
CA SER A 322 -12.60 -19.80 29.82
C SER A 322 -11.76 -20.29 31.01
N GLY A 323 -11.34 -21.57 31.01
CA GLY A 323 -10.47 -22.16 32.03
C GLY A 323 -8.97 -22.03 31.76
N ASP A 324 -8.56 -21.88 30.49
CA ASP A 324 -7.18 -21.60 30.08
C ASP A 324 -7.16 -20.78 28.78
N PRO A 325 -6.99 -19.44 28.86
CA PRO A 325 -7.07 -18.55 27.70
C PRO A 325 -5.90 -18.70 26.73
N ARG A 326 -4.97 -19.63 26.99
CA ARG A 326 -3.93 -20.05 26.03
C ARG A 326 -4.41 -21.15 25.09
N ARG A 327 -5.66 -21.62 25.24
CA ARG A 327 -6.27 -22.61 24.34
C ARG A 327 -7.44 -21.99 23.58
N TYR A 328 -7.52 -22.30 22.29
CA TYR A 328 -8.64 -21.92 21.42
C TYR A 328 -9.21 -23.16 20.74
N GLU A 329 -10.49 -23.11 20.40
CA GLU A 329 -11.14 -24.23 19.75
C GLU A 329 -10.94 -24.16 18.23
N PHE A 330 -10.63 -25.31 17.64
CA PHE A 330 -10.63 -25.50 16.20
C PHE A 330 -11.10 -26.91 15.85
N ARG A 331 -12.17 -27.02 15.06
CA ARG A 331 -12.82 -28.26 14.62
C ARG A 331 -13.16 -29.21 15.78
N GLY A 332 -13.69 -28.64 16.87
CA GLY A 332 -14.09 -29.37 18.07
C GLY A 332 -12.93 -29.77 19.00
N GLU A 333 -11.70 -29.35 18.70
CA GLU A 333 -10.50 -29.61 19.52
C GLU A 333 -9.99 -28.32 20.16
N TRP A 334 -9.60 -28.38 21.43
CA TRP A 334 -8.88 -27.28 22.10
C TRP A 334 -7.38 -27.36 21.77
N ARG A 335 -6.88 -26.38 21.02
CA ARG A 335 -5.47 -26.25 20.60
C ARG A 335 -4.77 -25.17 21.40
N GLY A 336 -3.47 -25.36 21.65
CA GLY A 336 -2.64 -24.31 22.27
C GLY A 336 -2.39 -23.17 21.27
N ALA A 337 -2.58 -21.93 21.71
CA ALA A 337 -2.10 -20.74 21.04
C ALA A 337 -0.64 -20.49 21.42
N GLU A 338 0.16 -19.97 20.48
CA GLU A 338 1.51 -19.51 20.78
C GLU A 338 1.42 -18.15 21.46
N THR A 339 2.02 -18.02 22.66
CA THR A 339 2.00 -16.78 23.43
C THR A 339 3.42 -16.31 23.71
N THR A 340 3.72 -15.07 23.35
CA THR A 340 5.00 -14.42 23.65
C THR A 340 4.76 -13.18 24.50
N ARG A 341 5.49 -13.08 25.62
CA ARG A 341 5.51 -11.85 26.43
C ARG A 341 6.53 -10.89 25.87
N GLU A 342 6.11 -9.66 25.64
CA GLU A 342 6.97 -8.60 25.10
C GLU A 342 6.86 -7.33 25.94
N THR A 343 7.94 -6.54 25.94
CA THR A 343 7.99 -5.23 26.61
C THR A 343 8.06 -4.11 25.56
N ILE A 344 7.12 -3.17 25.60
CA ILE A 344 7.18 -1.91 24.85
C ILE A 344 7.77 -0.83 25.76
N ARG A 345 8.92 -0.27 25.37
CA ARG A 345 9.53 0.87 26.05
C ARG A 345 8.87 2.16 25.58
N VAL A 346 8.55 3.06 26.53
CA VAL A 346 7.84 4.31 26.24
C VAL A 346 8.64 5.50 26.77
N ARG A 347 8.98 6.46 25.91
CA ARG A 347 9.70 7.68 26.33
C ARG A 347 8.89 8.45 27.36
N GLY A 348 9.51 8.74 28.52
CA GLY A 348 8.88 9.52 29.57
C GLY A 348 7.76 8.81 30.34
N ALA A 349 7.63 7.49 30.18
CA ALA A 349 6.69 6.66 30.93
C ALA A 349 7.31 5.30 31.29
N ALA A 350 6.64 4.52 32.14
CA ALA A 350 7.06 3.15 32.43
C ALA A 350 6.89 2.24 31.19
N PRO A 351 7.73 1.21 31.02
CA PRO A 351 7.52 0.20 29.99
C PRO A 351 6.17 -0.51 30.18
N VAL A 352 5.58 -0.97 29.08
CA VAL A 352 4.31 -1.69 29.05
C VAL A 352 4.58 -3.14 28.65
N GLU A 353 4.20 -4.07 29.51
CA GLU A 353 4.21 -5.50 29.21
C GLU A 353 2.96 -5.88 28.42
N ILE A 354 3.14 -6.70 27.39
CA ILE A 354 2.07 -7.20 26.56
C ILE A 354 2.23 -8.70 26.33
N GLU A 355 1.14 -9.36 26.02
CA GLU A 355 1.14 -10.72 25.52
C GLU A 355 0.68 -10.71 24.07
N VAL A 356 1.52 -11.25 23.19
CA VAL A 356 1.21 -11.46 21.77
C VAL A 356 0.79 -12.91 21.61
N THR A 357 -0.45 -13.13 21.17
CA THR A 357 -1.05 -14.45 21.00
C THR A 357 -1.26 -14.74 19.53
N VAL A 358 -0.86 -15.94 19.08
CA VAL A 358 -0.99 -16.41 17.70
C VAL A 358 -1.74 -17.74 17.67
N THR A 359 -2.79 -17.81 16.86
CA THR A 359 -3.58 -19.02 16.60
C THR A 359 -3.24 -19.58 15.22
N HIS A 360 -3.90 -20.67 14.82
CA HIS A 360 -3.82 -21.23 13.47
C HIS A 360 -4.17 -20.21 12.37
N HIS A 361 -5.10 -19.29 12.63
CA HIS A 361 -5.50 -18.28 11.65
C HIS A 361 -4.56 -17.07 11.61
N GLY A 362 -3.72 -16.88 12.61
CA GLY A 362 -2.77 -15.77 12.70
C GLY A 362 -2.78 -15.08 14.06
N PRO A 363 -2.13 -13.92 14.19
CA PRO A 363 -2.05 -13.23 15.46
C PRO A 363 -3.38 -12.58 15.86
N VAL A 364 -3.65 -12.56 17.16
CA VAL A 364 -4.80 -11.86 17.75
C VAL A 364 -4.54 -10.36 17.72
N VAL A 365 -5.39 -9.63 16.99
CA VAL A 365 -5.25 -8.19 16.76
C VAL A 365 -6.29 -7.36 17.48
N LEU A 366 -7.47 -7.92 17.76
CA LEU A 366 -8.56 -7.24 18.47
C LEU A 366 -9.14 -8.14 19.56
N GLY A 367 -9.58 -7.54 20.66
CA GLY A 367 -10.07 -8.27 21.83
C GLY A 367 -8.94 -8.89 22.66
N GLU A 368 -9.34 -9.59 23.72
CA GLU A 368 -8.41 -10.23 24.68
C GLU A 368 -8.80 -11.70 24.84
N PRO A 369 -7.88 -12.67 24.66
CA PRO A 369 -8.17 -14.10 24.81
C PRO A 369 -8.88 -14.45 26.13
N ALA A 370 -8.54 -13.77 27.22
CA ALA A 370 -9.15 -13.94 28.54
C ALA A 370 -10.66 -13.61 28.60
N SER A 371 -11.19 -12.89 27.61
CA SER A 371 -12.63 -12.63 27.49
C SER A 371 -13.42 -13.79 26.86
N GLY A 372 -12.74 -14.87 26.48
CA GLY A 372 -13.33 -16.04 25.82
C GLY A 372 -13.46 -15.90 24.30
N HIS A 373 -13.36 -14.69 23.75
CA HIS A 373 -13.31 -14.48 22.29
C HIS A 373 -12.32 -13.38 21.91
N ALA A 374 -11.63 -13.55 20.78
CA ALA A 374 -10.78 -12.50 20.20
C ALA A 374 -10.70 -12.65 18.68
N PHE A 375 -10.20 -11.63 17.98
CA PHE A 375 -10.09 -11.66 16.53
C PHE A 375 -8.65 -11.93 16.09
N ALA A 376 -8.45 -13.07 15.44
CA ALA A 376 -7.21 -13.40 14.75
C ALA A 376 -7.19 -12.79 13.34
N PHE A 377 -6.04 -12.27 12.92
CA PHE A 377 -5.85 -11.64 11.61
C PHE A 377 -5.08 -12.57 10.68
N ARG A 378 -5.73 -12.97 9.58
CA ARG A 378 -5.09 -13.76 8.53
C ARG A 378 -4.79 -12.87 7.34
N TYR A 379 -3.52 -12.72 7.02
CA TYR A 379 -3.05 -11.83 5.97
C TYR A 379 -2.03 -12.53 5.09
N THR A 380 -2.22 -12.49 3.77
CA THR A 380 -1.37 -13.20 2.80
C THR A 380 0.12 -12.87 2.94
N ALA A 381 0.49 -11.68 3.38
CA ALA A 381 1.90 -11.32 3.58
C ALA A 381 2.51 -11.83 4.88
N THR A 382 1.72 -12.28 5.86
CA THR A 382 2.23 -12.75 7.17
C THR A 382 1.83 -14.19 7.50
N ALA A 383 0.86 -14.76 6.79
CA ALA A 383 0.37 -16.12 7.00
C ALA A 383 1.42 -17.19 6.68
N GLU A 384 2.32 -16.91 5.74
CA GLU A 384 3.44 -17.78 5.33
C GLU A 384 4.66 -16.92 4.98
N PRO A 385 5.89 -17.49 5.01
CA PRO A 385 7.07 -16.81 4.50
C PRO A 385 6.87 -16.37 3.04
N ASN A 386 7.04 -15.08 2.80
CA ASN A 386 6.70 -14.41 1.56
C ASN A 386 7.96 -14.12 0.73
N ARG A 387 7.94 -14.53 -0.53
CA ARG A 387 9.06 -14.40 -1.49
C ARG A 387 8.89 -13.23 -2.48
N THR A 388 8.05 -12.24 -2.16
CA THR A 388 7.76 -11.07 -3.01
C THR A 388 9.02 -10.36 -3.51
N PHE A 389 10.05 -10.25 -2.68
CA PHE A 389 11.28 -9.54 -3.03
C PHE A 389 12.04 -10.21 -4.19
N GLU A 390 11.79 -11.49 -4.47
CA GLU A 390 12.40 -12.19 -5.62
C GLU A 390 11.88 -11.68 -6.97
N ALA A 391 10.76 -10.97 -6.99
CA ALA A 391 10.25 -10.32 -8.19
C ALA A 391 11.10 -9.10 -8.59
N LEU A 392 11.80 -8.46 -7.65
CA LEU A 392 12.42 -7.15 -7.87
C LEU A 392 13.55 -7.22 -8.90
N LEU A 393 14.50 -8.15 -8.78
CA LEU A 393 15.62 -8.25 -9.73
C LEU A 393 15.15 -8.53 -11.17
N PRO A 394 14.26 -9.51 -11.41
CA PRO A 394 13.69 -9.72 -12.75
C PRO A 394 12.96 -8.49 -13.30
N MET A 395 12.24 -7.70 -12.48
CA MET A 395 11.62 -6.45 -12.94
C MET A 395 12.66 -5.46 -13.50
N LEU A 396 13.78 -5.28 -12.80
CA LEU A 396 14.82 -4.33 -13.22
C LEU A 396 15.47 -4.74 -14.54
N ARG A 397 15.63 -6.05 -14.75
CA ARG A 397 16.27 -6.66 -15.92
C ARG A 397 15.34 -6.85 -17.12
N ALA A 398 14.03 -6.78 -16.94
CA ALA A 398 13.04 -7.12 -17.97
C ALA A 398 13.26 -6.34 -19.28
N ALA A 399 13.27 -7.07 -20.40
CA ALA A 399 13.45 -6.54 -21.75
C ALA A 399 12.16 -6.54 -22.60
N SER A 400 11.06 -7.06 -22.04
CA SER A 400 9.74 -7.12 -22.68
C SER A 400 8.62 -7.09 -21.65
N ALA A 401 7.41 -6.74 -22.11
CA ALA A 401 6.22 -6.82 -21.27
C ALA A 401 5.96 -8.24 -20.73
N ASP A 402 6.30 -9.28 -21.51
CA ASP A 402 6.09 -10.68 -21.11
C ASP A 402 7.04 -11.08 -19.96
N GLU A 403 8.32 -10.69 -20.02
CA GLU A 403 9.27 -10.88 -18.92
C GLU A 403 8.85 -10.10 -17.66
N LEU A 404 8.39 -8.86 -17.85
CA LEU A 404 7.92 -8.03 -16.76
C LEU A 404 6.69 -8.64 -16.07
N VAL A 405 5.71 -9.15 -16.82
CA VAL A 405 4.56 -9.87 -16.25
C VAL A 405 5.00 -11.16 -15.57
N ALA A 406 5.89 -11.93 -16.17
CA ALA A 406 6.40 -13.18 -15.59
C ALA A 406 7.10 -12.95 -14.23
N SER A 407 7.79 -11.81 -14.05
CA SER A 407 8.41 -11.45 -12.77
C SER A 407 7.40 -11.35 -11.61
N MET A 408 6.12 -11.12 -11.89
CA MET A 408 5.08 -10.94 -10.88
C MET A 408 4.57 -12.27 -10.28
N ARG A 409 5.02 -13.43 -10.77
CA ARG A 409 4.53 -14.74 -10.31
C ARG A 409 4.75 -14.99 -8.82
N LEU A 410 5.87 -14.49 -8.27
CA LEU A 410 6.20 -14.60 -6.84
C LEU A 410 5.71 -13.41 -6.00
N TRP A 411 5.06 -12.42 -6.62
CA TRP A 411 4.53 -11.25 -5.93
C TRP A 411 3.28 -11.62 -5.14
N VAL A 412 3.33 -11.47 -3.82
CA VAL A 412 2.23 -11.82 -2.91
C VAL A 412 1.46 -10.58 -2.47
N ASP A 413 2.17 -9.51 -2.10
CA ASP A 413 1.59 -8.31 -1.48
C ASP A 413 2.38 -7.05 -1.87
N PRO A 414 1.73 -5.88 -1.94
CA PRO A 414 0.28 -5.64 -1.94
C PRO A 414 -0.40 -6.17 -3.20
N VAL A 415 -1.72 -6.38 -3.13
CA VAL A 415 -2.50 -6.66 -4.34
C VAL A 415 -2.76 -5.36 -5.08
N ASN A 416 -2.21 -5.26 -6.28
CA ASN A 416 -2.20 -4.03 -7.06
C ASN A 416 -2.63 -4.25 -8.51
N ASN A 417 -3.21 -3.20 -9.06
CA ASN A 417 -3.44 -3.01 -10.47
C ASN A 417 -2.11 -2.65 -11.13
N PHE A 418 -1.42 -3.62 -11.71
CA PHE A 418 -0.12 -3.45 -12.36
C PHE A 418 -0.30 -3.12 -13.83
N VAL A 419 -0.03 -1.87 -14.20
CA VAL A 419 -0.09 -1.37 -15.58
C VAL A 419 1.32 -1.32 -16.13
N PHE A 420 1.50 -1.78 -17.36
CA PHE A 420 2.81 -1.90 -17.99
C PHE A 420 2.77 -1.58 -19.48
N ALA A 421 3.94 -1.22 -20.02
CA ALA A 421 4.18 -1.13 -21.45
C ALA A 421 5.63 -1.48 -21.80
N ASP A 422 5.88 -1.80 -23.07
CA ASP A 422 7.23 -1.99 -23.59
C ASP A 422 7.51 -1.20 -24.88
N VAL A 423 8.79 -1.10 -25.24
CA VAL A 423 9.25 -0.41 -26.46
C VAL A 423 8.88 -1.13 -27.76
N HIS A 424 8.41 -2.37 -27.67
CA HIS A 424 7.94 -3.19 -28.79
C HIS A 424 6.48 -2.90 -29.16
N GLY A 425 5.79 -2.09 -28.35
CA GLY A 425 4.42 -1.63 -28.61
C GLY A 425 3.36 -2.29 -27.74
N THR A 426 3.74 -3.19 -26.82
CA THR A 426 2.78 -3.81 -25.91
C THR A 426 2.35 -2.81 -24.84
N ILE A 427 1.04 -2.77 -24.55
CA ILE A 427 0.48 -2.24 -23.31
C ILE A 427 -0.35 -3.30 -22.61
N GLY A 428 -0.48 -3.22 -21.30
CA GLY A 428 -1.35 -4.13 -20.60
C GLY A 428 -1.53 -3.84 -19.13
N TYR A 429 -2.30 -4.74 -18.52
CA TYR A 429 -2.63 -4.74 -17.11
C TYR A 429 -2.64 -6.16 -16.57
N LYS A 430 -2.23 -6.29 -15.30
CA LYS A 430 -2.35 -7.50 -14.50
C LYS A 430 -2.76 -7.12 -13.09
N THR A 431 -3.74 -7.79 -12.50
CA THR A 431 -3.87 -7.80 -11.05
C THR A 431 -2.71 -8.63 -10.49
N ARG A 432 -1.71 -7.98 -9.90
CA ARG A 432 -0.58 -8.67 -9.23
C ARG A 432 -0.85 -8.82 -7.75
N GLY A 433 -0.34 -9.88 -7.13
CA GLY A 433 -0.57 -10.22 -5.72
C GLY A 433 -1.36 -11.50 -5.54
N ARG A 434 -1.50 -11.93 -4.30
CA ARG A 434 -2.17 -13.18 -3.91
C ARG A 434 -3.52 -12.87 -3.28
N ILE A 435 -4.59 -13.46 -3.81
CA ILE A 435 -5.95 -13.38 -3.26
C ILE A 435 -6.38 -14.80 -2.86
N PRO A 436 -6.75 -15.03 -1.59
CA PRO A 436 -7.14 -16.36 -1.13
C PRO A 436 -8.55 -16.74 -1.61
N VAL A 437 -8.72 -18.00 -2.00
CA VAL A 437 -10.03 -18.58 -2.33
C VAL A 437 -10.67 -19.07 -1.04
N ARG A 438 -11.91 -18.67 -0.76
CA ARG A 438 -12.61 -18.92 0.52
C ARG A 438 -14.11 -18.63 0.42
N ALA A 439 -14.83 -18.89 1.50
CA ALA A 439 -16.26 -18.60 1.59
C ALA A 439 -16.57 -17.10 1.43
N MET A 440 -17.72 -16.78 0.82
CA MET A 440 -18.14 -15.38 0.61
C MET A 440 -18.35 -14.62 1.92
N ALA A 441 -18.76 -15.29 2.99
CA ALA A 441 -18.91 -14.68 4.33
C ALA A 441 -17.63 -13.96 4.79
N ASN A 442 -16.44 -14.48 4.47
CA ASN A 442 -15.16 -13.85 4.80
C ASN A 442 -15.02 -12.45 4.19
N ALA A 443 -15.68 -12.19 3.05
CA ALA A 443 -15.65 -10.90 2.38
C ALA A 443 -16.43 -9.82 3.15
N TRP A 444 -17.43 -10.21 3.93
CA TRP A 444 -18.40 -9.29 4.51
C TRP A 444 -18.04 -8.80 5.90
N VAL A 445 -17.60 -9.72 6.74
CA VAL A 445 -17.46 -9.52 8.18
C VAL A 445 -16.36 -10.45 8.73
N PRO A 446 -15.93 -10.27 9.99
CA PRO A 446 -15.22 -11.33 10.69
C PRO A 446 -16.07 -12.60 10.77
N VAL A 447 -15.41 -13.75 10.68
CA VAL A 447 -16.06 -15.07 10.56
C VAL A 447 -15.65 -16.00 11.70
N PRO A 448 -16.48 -16.97 12.11
CA PRO A 448 -16.08 -18.01 13.07
C PRO A 448 -14.75 -18.71 12.71
N GLY A 449 -13.85 -18.83 13.69
CA GLY A 449 -12.59 -19.57 13.56
C GLY A 449 -12.71 -21.05 13.94
N TRP A 450 -13.71 -21.44 14.73
CA TRP A 450 -13.72 -22.75 15.39
C TRP A 450 -14.29 -23.90 14.56
N ASP A 451 -15.05 -23.67 13.49
CA ASP A 451 -15.73 -24.73 12.73
C ASP A 451 -14.97 -25.18 11.47
N GLY A 452 -14.03 -24.37 10.98
CA GLY A 452 -13.24 -24.63 9.78
C GLY A 452 -13.98 -24.42 8.45
N ALA A 453 -15.19 -23.87 8.45
CA ALA A 453 -15.97 -23.57 7.23
C ALA A 453 -15.40 -22.38 6.45
N HIS A 454 -14.64 -21.51 7.12
CA HIS A 454 -14.11 -20.25 6.60
C HIS A 454 -12.63 -20.31 6.21
N GLU A 455 -12.06 -21.51 6.11
CA GLU A 455 -10.65 -21.69 5.78
C GLU A 455 -10.31 -21.27 4.36
N TRP A 456 -9.08 -20.76 4.20
CA TRP A 456 -8.51 -20.49 2.88
C TRP A 456 -8.24 -21.81 2.15
N GLN A 457 -8.73 -21.90 0.93
CA GLN A 457 -8.62 -23.06 0.04
C GLN A 457 -7.61 -22.75 -1.07
N GLY A 458 -6.40 -22.35 -0.66
CA GLY A 458 -5.37 -21.84 -1.57
C GLY A 458 -5.62 -20.40 -2.01
N ALA A 459 -5.13 -20.06 -3.20
CA ALA A 459 -5.22 -18.72 -3.78
C ALA A 459 -5.58 -18.82 -5.27
N ILE A 460 -6.13 -17.73 -5.81
CA ILE A 460 -6.40 -17.62 -7.25
C ILE A 460 -5.08 -17.89 -8.01
N PRO A 461 -5.06 -18.85 -8.95
CA PRO A 461 -3.86 -19.11 -9.76
C PRO A 461 -3.40 -17.87 -10.51
N PHE A 462 -2.08 -17.67 -10.61
CA PHE A 462 -1.51 -16.46 -11.24
C PHE A 462 -2.06 -16.25 -12.66
N GLU A 463 -2.25 -17.30 -13.42
CA GLU A 463 -2.76 -17.32 -14.79
C GLU A 463 -4.23 -16.90 -14.86
N GLU A 464 -5.00 -17.14 -13.80
CA GLU A 464 -6.42 -16.82 -13.71
C GLU A 464 -6.67 -15.42 -13.14
N MET A 465 -5.67 -14.80 -12.50
CA MET A 465 -5.76 -13.41 -12.03
C MET A 465 -6.10 -12.45 -13.20
N PRO A 466 -6.95 -11.43 -13.00
CA PRO A 466 -7.41 -10.58 -14.09
C PRO A 466 -6.26 -9.91 -14.84
N ALA A 467 -6.35 -9.92 -16.18
CA ALA A 467 -5.34 -9.34 -17.05
C ALA A 467 -5.96 -8.85 -18.35
N VAL A 468 -5.30 -7.89 -18.98
CA VAL A 468 -5.59 -7.51 -20.37
C VAL A 468 -4.30 -7.11 -21.06
N ARG A 469 -4.14 -7.50 -22.33
CA ARG A 469 -2.99 -7.18 -23.16
C ARG A 469 -3.49 -6.58 -24.47
N ASN A 470 -2.91 -5.45 -24.88
CA ASN A 470 -3.22 -4.76 -26.13
C ASN A 470 -4.75 -4.66 -26.39
N PRO A 471 -5.53 -4.08 -25.46
CA PRO A 471 -6.97 -3.98 -25.64
C PRO A 471 -7.31 -3.20 -26.91
N GLU A 472 -8.42 -3.56 -27.56
CA GLU A 472 -8.91 -2.89 -28.77
C GLU A 472 -9.10 -1.37 -28.58
N ALA A 473 -9.48 -0.94 -27.37
CA ALA A 473 -9.56 0.46 -27.00
C ALA A 473 -8.24 1.25 -27.18
N GLY A 474 -7.10 0.55 -27.19
CA GLY A 474 -5.77 1.15 -27.31
C GLY A 474 -5.30 1.88 -26.04
N TRP A 475 -5.97 1.67 -24.90
CA TRP A 475 -5.57 2.18 -23.59
C TRP A 475 -6.11 1.29 -22.46
N VAL A 476 -5.54 1.46 -21.27
CA VAL A 476 -5.99 0.85 -20.00
C VAL A 476 -6.08 1.95 -18.97
N ALA A 477 -7.16 2.00 -18.19
CA ALA A 477 -7.32 2.92 -17.04
C ALA A 477 -7.83 2.13 -15.84
N THR A 478 -7.25 2.37 -14.64
CA THR A 478 -7.63 1.58 -13.45
C THR A 478 -8.35 2.42 -12.42
N ALA A 479 -7.73 3.51 -11.95
CA ALA A 479 -8.27 4.44 -10.95
C ALA A 479 -8.97 3.74 -9.74
N ASN A 480 -8.45 2.59 -9.31
CA ASN A 480 -9.05 1.67 -8.33
C ASN A 480 -10.52 1.25 -8.58
N SER A 481 -11.00 1.37 -9.81
CA SER A 481 -12.33 0.90 -10.20
C SER A 481 -12.44 -0.63 -10.14
N ARG A 482 -13.67 -1.10 -10.26
CA ARG A 482 -13.99 -2.52 -10.26
C ARG A 482 -13.19 -3.26 -11.34
N VAL A 483 -12.51 -4.34 -10.95
CA VAL A 483 -11.58 -5.03 -11.86
C VAL A 483 -12.31 -5.77 -12.97
N THR A 484 -13.26 -6.63 -12.59
CA THR A 484 -13.95 -7.56 -13.49
C THR A 484 -15.47 -7.58 -13.23
N ALA A 485 -16.20 -8.22 -14.14
CA ALA A 485 -17.62 -8.54 -14.01
C ALA A 485 -17.85 -10.05 -14.26
N PRO A 486 -18.99 -10.62 -13.84
CA PRO A 486 -19.45 -11.92 -14.34
C PRO A 486 -19.41 -11.97 -15.88
N PRO A 487 -18.99 -13.09 -16.48
CA PRO A 487 -18.82 -14.42 -15.88
C PRO A 487 -17.44 -14.71 -15.27
N TYR A 488 -16.63 -13.72 -14.86
CA TYR A 488 -15.36 -13.98 -14.16
C TYR A 488 -15.58 -14.82 -12.88
N PRO A 489 -14.88 -15.97 -12.71
CA PRO A 489 -15.26 -16.98 -11.72
C PRO A 489 -14.79 -16.68 -10.29
N HIS A 490 -13.84 -15.76 -10.11
CA HIS A 490 -13.23 -15.50 -8.81
C HIS A 490 -13.71 -14.20 -8.16
N TYR A 491 -13.85 -14.22 -6.84
CA TYR A 491 -14.06 -13.02 -6.05
C TYR A 491 -12.74 -12.24 -5.89
N ILE A 492 -12.77 -10.93 -6.18
CA ILE A 492 -11.61 -10.03 -6.04
C ILE A 492 -11.78 -9.09 -4.84
N GLY A 493 -12.93 -8.43 -4.72
CA GLY A 493 -13.22 -7.42 -3.70
C GLY A 493 -14.68 -6.97 -3.79
N LEU A 494 -15.22 -6.42 -2.69
CA LEU A 494 -16.58 -5.87 -2.65
C LEU A 494 -16.58 -4.38 -2.99
N ASP A 495 -15.78 -3.62 -2.25
CA ASP A 495 -15.74 -2.16 -2.26
C ASP A 495 -14.61 -1.67 -3.15
N PHE A 496 -14.93 -0.85 -4.14
CA PHE A 496 -13.97 -0.20 -5.04
C PHE A 496 -14.19 1.31 -5.01
N ALA A 497 -13.24 2.08 -5.53
CA ALA A 497 -13.44 3.51 -5.63
C ALA A 497 -14.65 3.82 -6.55
N PRO A 498 -15.47 4.84 -6.21
CA PRO A 498 -16.47 5.38 -7.12
C PRO A 498 -15.86 5.68 -8.49
N ASP A 499 -16.59 5.40 -9.56
CA ASP A 499 -16.02 5.37 -10.91
C ASP A 499 -15.85 6.75 -11.55
N PHE A 500 -16.15 7.85 -10.84
CA PHE A 500 -16.05 9.22 -11.35
C PHE A 500 -14.68 9.52 -11.97
N ARG A 501 -13.58 9.09 -11.32
CA ARG A 501 -12.21 9.26 -11.85
C ARG A 501 -11.99 8.46 -13.11
N THR A 502 -12.46 7.22 -13.15
CA THR A 502 -12.33 6.35 -14.32
C THR A 502 -13.19 6.82 -15.49
N ARG A 503 -14.40 7.33 -15.24
CA ARG A 503 -15.24 7.96 -16.26
C ARG A 503 -14.53 9.17 -16.90
N ARG A 504 -13.90 10.03 -16.09
CA ARG A 504 -13.05 11.12 -16.60
C ARG A 504 -11.89 10.61 -17.45
N LEU A 505 -11.18 9.57 -17.01
CA LEU A 505 -10.10 8.95 -17.79
C LEU A 505 -10.60 8.38 -19.10
N VAL A 506 -11.71 7.67 -19.11
CA VAL A 506 -12.31 7.08 -20.33
C VAL A 506 -12.71 8.17 -21.32
N GLU A 507 -13.33 9.25 -20.86
CA GLU A 507 -13.69 10.39 -21.70
C GLU A 507 -12.45 11.05 -22.33
N ARG A 508 -11.44 11.37 -21.52
CA ARG A 508 -10.20 12.01 -21.99
C ARG A 508 -9.42 11.10 -22.93
N LEU A 509 -9.17 9.85 -22.54
CA LEU A 509 -8.40 8.89 -23.33
C LEU A 509 -9.14 8.48 -24.61
N GLY A 510 -10.47 8.36 -24.56
CA GLY A 510 -11.31 8.03 -25.70
C GLY A 510 -11.14 9.00 -26.87
N GLY A 511 -11.03 10.31 -26.60
CA GLY A 511 -10.89 11.35 -27.61
C GLY A 511 -9.46 11.61 -28.12
N ILE A 512 -8.42 10.99 -27.53
CA ILE A 512 -7.03 11.29 -27.89
C ILE A 512 -6.51 10.31 -28.95
N HIS A 513 -6.07 10.83 -30.09
CA HIS A 513 -5.50 10.04 -31.19
C HIS A 513 -4.02 10.34 -31.48
N ASN A 514 -3.45 11.36 -30.84
CA ASN A 514 -2.06 11.79 -31.02
C ASN A 514 -1.42 12.20 -29.68
N ALA A 515 -1.52 11.32 -28.68
CA ALA A 515 -1.09 11.57 -27.31
C ALA A 515 0.40 11.94 -27.22
N THR A 516 0.71 12.91 -26.37
CA THR A 516 2.08 13.30 -26.00
C THR A 516 2.27 13.18 -24.49
N VAL A 517 3.52 13.26 -24.00
CA VAL A 517 3.78 13.36 -22.56
C VAL A 517 3.08 14.58 -21.95
N GLY A 518 3.03 15.70 -22.67
CA GLY A 518 2.29 16.89 -22.25
C GLY A 518 0.80 16.63 -22.10
N GLU A 519 0.19 15.86 -23.01
CA GLU A 519 -1.22 15.48 -22.88
C GLU A 519 -1.47 14.59 -21.65
N MET A 520 -0.55 13.67 -21.31
CA MET A 520 -0.68 12.87 -20.09
C MET A 520 -0.64 13.75 -18.84
N ALA A 521 0.23 14.75 -18.82
CA ALA A 521 0.28 15.74 -17.73
C ALA A 521 -1.04 16.55 -17.64
N MET A 522 -1.66 16.89 -18.77
CA MET A 522 -2.97 17.55 -18.80
C MET A 522 -4.13 16.66 -18.34
N ILE A 523 -4.00 15.33 -18.45
CA ILE A 523 -4.95 14.39 -17.85
C ILE A 523 -4.72 14.29 -16.34
N HIS A 524 -3.47 14.24 -15.86
CA HIS A 524 -3.17 14.30 -14.42
C HIS A 524 -3.70 15.58 -13.78
N ALA A 525 -3.62 16.70 -14.49
CA ALA A 525 -4.11 18.01 -14.04
C ALA A 525 -5.62 18.23 -14.28
N ASP A 526 -6.38 17.20 -14.68
CA ASP A 526 -7.83 17.31 -14.84
C ASP A 526 -8.50 17.55 -13.48
N ARG A 527 -9.36 18.57 -13.43
CA ARG A 527 -10.01 19.06 -12.20
C ARG A 527 -11.53 19.05 -12.30
N VAL A 528 -12.09 18.33 -13.27
CA VAL A 528 -13.55 18.22 -13.43
C VAL A 528 -14.12 17.25 -12.40
N SER A 529 -15.04 17.73 -11.56
CA SER A 529 -15.79 16.94 -10.60
C SER A 529 -17.14 16.51 -11.20
N LEU A 530 -17.26 15.22 -11.54
CA LEU A 530 -18.56 14.65 -11.94
C LEU A 530 -19.59 14.70 -10.81
N PRO A 531 -19.26 14.40 -9.53
CA PRO A 531 -20.20 14.56 -8.42
C PRO A 531 -20.75 15.98 -8.30
N ALA A 532 -19.90 16.99 -8.47
CA ALA A 532 -20.33 18.38 -8.46
C ALA A 532 -21.41 18.67 -9.51
N ARG A 533 -21.22 18.18 -10.74
CA ARG A 533 -22.18 18.34 -11.83
C ARG A 533 -23.52 17.65 -11.54
N GLU A 534 -23.49 16.48 -10.92
CA GLU A 534 -24.70 15.78 -10.47
C GLU A 534 -25.44 16.58 -9.39
N PHE A 535 -24.73 17.06 -8.37
CA PHE A 535 -25.32 17.89 -7.31
C PHE A 535 -25.90 19.18 -7.86
N VAL A 536 -25.19 19.90 -8.74
CA VAL A 536 -25.71 21.09 -9.43
C VAL A 536 -26.97 20.76 -10.23
N GLY A 537 -27.02 19.58 -10.87
CA GLY A 537 -28.22 19.08 -11.54
C GLY A 537 -29.43 18.95 -10.61
N ILE A 538 -29.23 18.41 -9.40
CA ILE A 538 -30.27 18.28 -8.37
C ILE A 538 -30.71 19.67 -7.86
N LEU A 539 -29.76 20.57 -7.63
CA LEU A 539 -30.02 21.92 -7.11
C LEU A 539 -30.92 22.76 -8.04
N LYS A 540 -30.95 22.48 -9.34
CA LYS A 540 -31.85 23.15 -10.31
C LYS A 540 -33.33 23.00 -9.96
N ALA A 541 -33.70 21.95 -9.22
CA ALA A 541 -35.07 21.68 -8.81
C ALA A 541 -35.44 22.31 -7.44
N ILE A 542 -34.49 22.96 -6.77
CA ILE A 542 -34.67 23.50 -5.42
C ILE A 542 -34.95 25.00 -5.48
N ALA A 543 -35.96 25.47 -4.73
CA ALA A 543 -36.20 26.89 -4.53
C ALA A 543 -35.43 27.41 -3.30
N PRO A 544 -34.86 28.63 -3.35
CA PRO A 544 -34.22 29.22 -2.18
C PRO A 544 -35.25 29.46 -1.07
N VAL A 545 -34.90 29.09 0.15
CA VAL A 545 -35.80 29.16 1.33
C VAL A 545 -35.73 30.49 2.08
N ASP A 546 -34.65 31.25 1.86
CA ASP A 546 -34.41 32.55 2.48
C ASP A 546 -33.50 33.45 1.59
N PRO A 547 -33.40 34.77 1.87
CA PRO A 547 -32.58 35.70 1.07
C PRO A 547 -31.08 35.37 1.01
N ALA A 548 -30.52 34.65 2.00
CA ALA A 548 -29.11 34.26 2.01
C ALA A 548 -28.87 33.00 1.16
N SER A 549 -29.83 32.09 1.07
CA SER A 549 -29.74 30.88 0.25
C SER A 549 -29.80 31.16 -1.26
N ARG A 550 -30.46 32.25 -1.68
CA ARG A 550 -30.58 32.64 -3.10
C ARG A 550 -29.23 32.88 -3.79
N PRO A 551 -28.34 33.76 -3.30
CA PRO A 551 -27.04 33.98 -3.95
C PRO A 551 -26.14 32.73 -3.91
N ALA A 552 -26.25 31.90 -2.87
CA ALA A 552 -25.51 30.63 -2.82
C ALA A 552 -25.98 29.63 -3.88
N LEU A 553 -27.30 29.50 -4.07
CA LEU A 553 -27.87 28.67 -5.12
C LEU A 553 -27.49 29.20 -6.52
N GLU A 554 -27.59 30.51 -6.75
CA GLU A 554 -27.18 31.13 -8.02
C GLU A 554 -25.70 30.86 -8.34
N ALA A 555 -24.82 30.98 -7.34
CA ALA A 555 -23.39 30.69 -7.51
C ALA A 555 -23.14 29.20 -7.85
N LEU A 556 -23.81 28.27 -7.17
CA LEU A 556 -23.69 26.83 -7.44
C LEU A 556 -24.26 26.45 -8.81
N LEU A 557 -25.37 27.05 -9.23
CA LEU A 557 -25.98 26.80 -10.54
C LEU A 557 -25.13 27.35 -11.70
N ALA A 558 -24.29 28.35 -11.45
CA ALA A 558 -23.35 28.90 -12.41
C ALA A 558 -22.03 28.10 -12.49
N TRP A 559 -21.77 27.19 -11.55
CA TRP A 559 -20.55 26.39 -11.54
C TRP A 559 -20.57 25.29 -12.61
N ASP A 560 -19.48 25.16 -13.35
CA ASP A 560 -19.27 24.19 -14.42
C ASP A 560 -18.72 22.83 -13.93
N GLY A 561 -18.52 22.70 -12.62
CA GLY A 561 -17.95 21.54 -11.96
C GLY A 561 -16.43 21.45 -12.04
N VAL A 562 -15.72 22.51 -12.47
CA VAL A 562 -14.25 22.55 -12.45
C VAL A 562 -13.76 23.08 -11.09
N MET A 563 -12.92 22.30 -10.40
CA MET A 563 -12.36 22.62 -9.07
C MET A 563 -11.20 23.63 -9.20
N ASP A 564 -11.47 24.79 -9.82
CA ASP A 564 -10.49 25.85 -10.04
C ASP A 564 -10.24 26.65 -8.75
N ARG A 565 -8.97 27.03 -8.49
CA ARG A 565 -8.59 27.75 -7.25
C ARG A 565 -9.37 29.06 -7.06
N GLU A 566 -9.71 29.71 -8.16
CA GLU A 566 -10.40 30.99 -8.18
C GLU A 566 -11.94 30.84 -8.31
N SER A 567 -12.46 29.60 -8.38
CA SER A 567 -13.91 29.38 -8.42
C SER A 567 -14.53 29.74 -7.07
N ALA A 568 -15.66 30.45 -7.09
CA ALA A 568 -16.42 30.81 -5.89
C ALA A 568 -17.17 29.61 -5.28
N ALA A 569 -17.34 28.54 -6.05
CA ALA A 569 -17.85 27.25 -5.62
C ALA A 569 -16.91 26.16 -6.14
N PRO A 570 -15.70 26.00 -5.55
CA PRO A 570 -14.72 25.03 -6.02
C PRO A 570 -14.95 23.64 -5.45
#